data_AF-A0A5C8MQ84-F1
#
_entry.id   AF-A0A5C8MQ84-F1
#
_cell.length_a   1.000
_cell.length_b   1.000
_cell.length_c   1.000
_cell.angle_alpha   90.00
_cell.angle_beta   90.00
_cell.angle_gamma   90.00
#
_symmetry.space_group_name_H-M   'P 1'
#
loop_
_entity.id
_entity.type
_entity.pdbx_description
1 polymer ?
#
loop_
_entity_poly.entity_id
_entity_poly.type
_entity_poly.pdbx_seq_one_letter_code
_entity_poly.pdbx_strand_id
1 'polypeptide(L)'
;MNEQEIREALEEWEKLSVSPENRYAYEMRLKWLRDQLSNLLGERRAGLEEGLKKGRAEGLKKGREEGRKEGVRQVALEMLRAGLDLEMIMSVTKLSREELNELAKKTLDD
;
A
#
# COMPACT_ATOMS: atom_id res chain seq x y z
N MET A 1 -26.84 -3.83 -4.83
CA MET A 1 -26.89 -5.29 -4.83
C MET A 1 -25.50 -5.81 -4.51
N ASN A 2 -25.31 -6.53 -3.41
CA ASN A 2 -24.03 -7.07 -2.95
C ASN A 2 -23.85 -8.54 -3.40
N GLU A 3 -22.66 -9.14 -3.19
CA GLU A 3 -22.35 -10.50 -3.63
C GLU A 3 -23.35 -11.54 -3.06
N GLN A 4 -23.75 -11.36 -1.80
CA GLN A 4 -24.70 -12.23 -1.10
C GLN A 4 -26.09 -12.16 -1.76
N GLU A 5 -26.60 -10.95 -1.98
CA GLU A 5 -27.88 -10.69 -2.63
C GLU A 5 -27.92 -11.24 -4.08
N ILE A 6 -26.79 -11.17 -4.79
CA ILE A 6 -26.67 -11.76 -6.14
C ILE A 6 -26.74 -13.29 -6.06
N ARG A 7 -26.05 -13.92 -5.11
CA ARG A 7 -26.06 -15.37 -4.93
C ARG A 7 -27.43 -15.90 -4.51
N GLU A 8 -28.07 -15.25 -3.55
CA GLU A 8 -29.39 -15.64 -3.05
C GLU A 8 -30.45 -15.52 -4.17
N ALA A 9 -30.39 -14.44 -4.97
CA ALA A 9 -31.25 -14.30 -6.14
C ALA A 9 -31.02 -15.39 -7.21
N LEU A 10 -29.79 -15.90 -7.37
CA LEU A 10 -29.48 -16.99 -8.31
C LEU A 10 -30.10 -18.32 -7.84
N GLU A 11 -29.95 -18.66 -6.56
CA GLU A 11 -30.45 -19.92 -5.99
C GLU A 11 -31.99 -19.98 -5.94
N GLU A 12 -32.64 -18.87 -5.61
CA GLU A 12 -34.10 -18.80 -5.54
C GLU A 12 -34.73 -18.94 -6.94
N TRP A 13 -34.10 -18.35 -7.95
CA TRP A 13 -34.60 -18.38 -9.32
C TRP A 13 -34.34 -19.71 -10.04
N GLU A 14 -33.27 -20.42 -9.71
CA GLU A 14 -33.02 -21.79 -10.20
C GLU A 14 -34.19 -22.73 -9.85
N LYS A 15 -34.77 -22.57 -8.65
CA LYS A 15 -35.94 -23.33 -8.20
C LYS A 15 -37.23 -22.99 -8.96
N LEU A 16 -37.37 -21.77 -9.46
CA LEU A 16 -38.58 -21.29 -10.16
C LEU A 16 -38.59 -21.63 -11.67
N SER A 17 -37.47 -22.07 -12.23
CA SER A 17 -37.23 -22.21 -13.68
C SER A 17 -37.75 -23.50 -14.34
N VAL A 18 -38.80 -24.12 -13.80
CA VAL A 18 -39.23 -25.49 -14.17
C VAL A 18 -40.01 -25.58 -15.51
N SER A 19 -40.48 -24.47 -16.11
CA SER A 19 -41.23 -24.50 -17.39
C SER A 19 -40.40 -24.11 -18.62
N PRO A 20 -40.62 -24.73 -19.80
CA PRO A 20 -39.86 -24.46 -21.04
C PRO A 20 -39.95 -23.01 -21.54
N GLU A 21 -41.12 -22.37 -21.44
CA GLU A 21 -41.31 -20.97 -21.87
C GLU A 21 -40.53 -19.97 -21.00
N ASN A 22 -40.28 -20.32 -19.73
CA ASN A 22 -39.51 -19.48 -18.81
C ASN A 22 -38.00 -19.69 -18.93
N ARG A 23 -37.54 -20.70 -19.68
CA ARG A 23 -36.13 -21.07 -19.76
C ARG A 23 -35.25 -20.02 -20.45
N TYR A 24 -35.72 -19.39 -21.53
CA TYR A 24 -34.95 -18.36 -22.23
C TYR A 24 -34.80 -17.07 -21.40
N ALA A 25 -35.89 -16.58 -20.81
CA ALA A 25 -35.86 -15.44 -19.91
C ALA A 25 -34.97 -15.70 -18.68
N TYR A 26 -35.01 -16.94 -18.17
CA TYR A 26 -34.15 -17.42 -17.09
C TYR A 26 -32.67 -17.42 -17.49
N GLU A 27 -32.32 -17.96 -18.66
CA GLU A 27 -30.93 -17.99 -19.17
C GLU A 27 -30.37 -16.58 -19.38
N MET A 28 -31.17 -15.66 -19.92
CA MET A 28 -30.77 -14.26 -20.11
C MET A 28 -30.55 -13.53 -18.78
N ARG A 29 -31.41 -13.77 -17.78
CA ARG A 29 -31.25 -13.20 -16.44
C ARG A 29 -30.04 -13.77 -15.71
N LEU A 30 -29.83 -15.09 -15.79
CA LEU A 30 -28.64 -15.76 -15.27
C LEU A 30 -27.36 -15.17 -15.88
N LYS A 31 -27.34 -14.98 -17.21
CA LYS A 31 -26.21 -14.35 -17.89
C LYS A 31 -25.94 -12.96 -17.33
N TRP A 32 -26.97 -12.11 -17.22
CA TRP A 32 -26.82 -10.76 -16.68
C TRP A 32 -26.28 -10.77 -15.24
N LEU A 33 -26.80 -11.63 -14.36
CA LEU A 33 -26.32 -11.76 -12.98
C LEU A 33 -24.86 -12.23 -12.91
N ARG A 34 -24.46 -13.18 -13.78
CA ARG A 34 -23.07 -13.65 -13.88
C ARG A 34 -22.13 -12.56 -14.39
N ASP A 35 -22.57 -11.77 -15.36
CA ASP A 35 -21.81 -10.64 -15.87
C ASP A 35 -21.61 -9.58 -14.77
N GLN A 36 -22.68 -9.26 -14.01
CA GLN A 36 -22.61 -8.34 -12.87
C GLN A 36 -21.66 -8.84 -11.78
N LEU A 37 -21.76 -10.13 -11.42
CA LEU A 37 -20.88 -10.73 -10.42
C LEU A 37 -19.41 -10.71 -10.88
N SER A 38 -19.16 -11.03 -12.15
CA SER A 38 -17.81 -11.03 -12.73
C SER A 38 -17.20 -9.64 -12.72
N ASN A 39 -17.98 -8.62 -13.07
CA ASN A 39 -17.55 -7.23 -13.01
C ASN A 39 -17.22 -6.81 -11.57
N LEU A 40 -18.11 -7.08 -10.61
CA LEU A 40 -17.89 -6.73 -9.21
C LEU A 40 -16.60 -7.38 -8.64
N LEU A 41 -16.37 -8.65 -8.94
CA LEU A 41 -15.17 -9.37 -8.53
C LEU A 41 -13.90 -8.83 -9.22
N GLY A 42 -14.02 -8.45 -10.49
CA GLY A 42 -12.96 -7.79 -11.25
C GLY A 42 -12.53 -6.47 -10.62
N GLU A 43 -13.50 -5.59 -10.35
CA GLU A 43 -13.25 -4.28 -9.71
C GLU A 43 -12.64 -4.45 -8.31
N ARG A 44 -13.15 -5.39 -7.51
CA ARG A 44 -12.59 -5.69 -6.18
C ARG A 44 -11.15 -6.16 -6.28
N ARG A 45 -10.83 -7.02 -7.24
CA ARG A 45 -9.46 -7.50 -7.47
C ARG A 45 -8.54 -6.36 -7.92
N ALA A 46 -8.99 -5.54 -8.86
CA ALA A 46 -8.23 -4.39 -9.34
C ALA A 46 -7.94 -3.39 -8.21
N GLY A 47 -8.93 -3.08 -7.36
CA GLY A 47 -8.76 -2.21 -6.20
C GLY A 47 -7.77 -2.75 -5.17
N LEU A 48 -7.80 -4.07 -4.90
CA LEU A 48 -6.82 -4.71 -4.01
C LEU A 48 -5.40 -4.67 -4.60
N GLU A 49 -5.26 -4.97 -5.89
CA GLU A 49 -3.96 -4.93 -6.58
C GLU A 49 -3.38 -3.52 -6.61
N GLU A 50 -4.20 -2.52 -6.92
CA GLU A 50 -3.80 -1.11 -6.90
C GLU A 50 -3.39 -0.67 -5.49
N GLY A 51 -4.17 -1.03 -4.48
CA GLY A 51 -3.86 -0.74 -3.07
C GLY A 51 -2.52 -1.34 -2.64
N LEU A 52 -2.25 -2.60 -2.98
CA LEU A 52 -0.98 -3.27 -2.69
C LEU A 52 0.19 -2.61 -3.44
N LYS A 53 -0.01 -2.26 -4.71
CA LYS A 53 1.02 -1.59 -5.52
C LYS A 53 1.37 -0.21 -4.97
N LYS A 54 0.36 0.60 -4.63
CA LYS A 54 0.56 1.92 -4.01
C LYS A 54 1.25 1.80 -2.65
N GLY A 55 0.74 0.93 -1.77
CA GLY A 55 1.33 0.71 -0.45
C GLY A 55 2.79 0.26 -0.52
N ARG A 56 3.13 -0.65 -1.44
CA ARG A 56 4.52 -1.08 -1.65
C ARG A 56 5.42 0.04 -2.17
N ALA A 57 4.94 0.83 -3.13
CA ALA A 57 5.70 1.93 -3.70
C ALA A 57 5.96 3.04 -2.66
N GLU A 58 4.93 3.41 -1.88
CA GLU A 58 5.06 4.39 -0.80
C GLU A 58 5.99 3.90 0.31
N GLY A 59 5.84 2.64 0.73
CA GLY A 59 6.70 2.03 1.74
C GLY A 59 8.17 2.00 1.30
N LEU A 60 8.45 1.62 0.05
CA LEU A 60 9.80 1.63 -0.49
C LEU A 60 10.40 3.05 -0.55
N LYS A 61 9.60 4.05 -0.96
CA LYS A 61 10.04 5.45 -1.03
C LYS A 61 10.37 5.99 0.36
N LYS A 62 9.48 5.79 1.34
CA LYS A 62 9.69 6.22 2.73
C LYS A 62 10.91 5.54 3.34
N GLY A 63 11.00 4.21 3.24
CA GLY A 63 12.14 3.46 3.78
C GLY A 63 13.48 3.86 3.15
N ARG A 64 13.51 4.17 1.84
CA ARG A 64 14.73 4.68 1.19
C ARG A 64 15.11 6.08 1.68
N GLU A 65 14.14 6.96 1.90
CA GLU A 65 14.41 8.31 2.42
C GLU A 65 14.88 8.29 3.87
N GLU A 66 14.19 7.51 4.72
CA GLU A 66 14.55 7.31 6.12
C GLU A 66 15.94 6.68 6.24
N GLY A 67 16.19 5.57 5.54
CA GLY A 67 17.51 4.92 5.54
C GLY A 67 18.63 5.82 5.03
N ARG A 68 18.36 6.70 4.05
CA ARG A 68 19.35 7.71 3.61
C ARG A 68 19.63 8.73 4.71
N LYS A 69 18.60 9.25 5.39
CA LYS A 69 18.76 10.21 6.49
C LYS A 69 19.51 9.58 7.66
N GLU A 70 19.15 8.36 8.04
CA GLU A 70 19.83 7.60 9.09
C GLU A 70 21.29 7.33 8.74
N GLY A 71 21.59 6.89 7.51
CA GLY A 71 22.96 6.66 7.05
C GLY A 71 23.81 7.95 7.08
N VAL A 72 23.26 9.08 6.65
CA VAL A 72 23.96 10.38 6.74
C VAL A 72 24.24 10.76 8.20
N ARG A 73 23.27 10.55 9.10
CA ARG A 73 23.44 10.82 10.54
C ARG A 73 24.48 9.89 11.18
N GLN A 74 24.50 8.63 10.80
CA GLN A 74 25.50 7.66 11.29
C GLN A 74 26.91 8.04 10.83
N VAL A 75 27.08 8.43 9.57
CA VAL A 75 28.37 8.93 9.07
C VAL A 75 28.80 10.20 9.81
N ALA A 76 27.87 11.14 10.03
CA ALA A 76 28.15 12.36 10.81
C ALA A 76 28.60 12.03 12.25
N LEU A 77 27.98 11.03 12.88
CA LEU A 77 28.34 10.57 14.22
C LEU A 77 29.79 10.05 14.28
N GLU A 78 30.16 9.19 13.32
CA GLU A 78 31.52 8.65 13.24
C GLU A 78 32.55 9.75 12.94
N MET A 79 32.19 10.75 12.12
CA MET A 79 33.03 11.92 11.89
C MET A 79 33.24 12.77 13.15
N LEU A 80 32.18 12.97 13.95
CA LEU A 80 32.27 13.66 15.25
C LEU A 80 33.16 12.89 16.23
N ARG A 81 33.00 11.56 16.31
CA ARG A 81 33.84 10.69 17.13
C ARG A 81 35.31 10.70 16.71
N ALA A 82 35.58 10.85 15.42
CA ALA A 82 36.92 11.01 14.88
C ALA A 82 37.54 12.40 15.14
N GLY A 83 36.80 13.32 15.78
CA GLY A 83 37.27 14.66 16.11
C GLY A 83 37.37 15.60 14.91
N LEU A 84 36.62 15.35 13.84
CA LEU A 84 36.58 16.24 12.68
C LEU A 84 35.83 17.53 13.01
N ASP A 85 36.25 18.62 12.36
CA ASP A 85 35.65 19.94 12.56
C ASP A 85 34.18 20.00 12.11
N LEU A 86 33.36 20.72 12.87
CA LEU A 86 31.91 20.83 12.65
C LEU A 86 31.57 21.43 11.29
N GLU A 87 32.30 22.45 10.83
CA GLU A 87 32.03 23.08 9.53
C GLU A 87 32.30 22.10 8.38
N MET A 88 33.35 21.29 8.50
CA MET A 88 33.65 20.23 7.54
C MET A 88 32.52 19.20 7.49
N ILE A 89 32.04 18.73 8.65
CA ILE A 89 30.95 17.74 8.73
C ILE A 89 29.66 18.31 8.12
N MET A 90 29.30 19.55 8.44
CA MET A 90 28.15 20.24 7.85
C MET A 90 28.27 20.34 6.32
N SER A 91 29.47 20.67 5.82
CA SER A 91 29.70 20.81 4.38
C SER A 91 29.50 19.50 3.61
N VAL A 92 29.87 18.36 4.19
CA VAL A 92 29.81 17.03 3.58
C VAL A 92 28.44 16.38 3.75
N THR A 93 27.91 16.38 4.98
CA THR A 93 26.67 15.67 5.33
C THR A 93 25.41 16.50 5.03
N LYS A 94 25.58 17.82 4.85
CA LYS A 94 24.50 18.81 4.67
C LYS A 94 23.54 18.87 5.87
N LEU A 95 23.94 18.36 7.03
CA LEU A 95 23.21 18.51 8.27
C LEU A 95 23.37 19.91 8.83
N SER A 96 22.33 20.41 9.51
CA SER A 96 22.42 21.69 10.20
C SER A 96 23.28 21.59 11.47
N ARG A 97 23.75 22.73 11.96
CA ARG A 97 24.47 22.78 13.24
C ARG A 97 23.61 22.25 14.40
N GLU A 98 22.31 22.50 14.36
CA GLU A 98 21.36 22.00 15.35
C GLU A 98 21.27 20.48 15.33
N GLU A 99 21.14 19.87 14.14
CA GLU A 99 21.10 18.41 13.98
C GLU A 99 22.41 17.75 14.47
N LEU A 100 23.57 18.35 14.16
CA LEU A 100 24.85 17.85 14.64
C LEU A 100 25.00 17.96 16.16
N ASN A 101 24.51 19.06 16.76
CA ASN A 101 24.51 19.24 18.21
C ASN A 101 23.61 18.21 18.92
N GLU A 102 22.45 17.87 18.33
CA GLU A 102 21.60 16.80 18.85
C GLU A 102 22.28 15.43 18.76
N LEU A 103 22.96 15.14 17.64
CA LEU A 103 23.74 13.91 17.48
C LEU A 103 24.90 13.83 18.48
N ALA A 104 25.59 14.95 18.73
CA ALA A 104 26.68 15.03 19.70
C ALA A 104 26.21 14.82 21.15
N LYS A 105 25.00 15.28 21.49
CA LYS A 105 24.40 15.00 22.81
C LYS A 105 24.13 13.50 22.99
N LYS A 106 23.58 12.83 21.97
CA LYS A 106 23.37 11.38 22.02
C LYS A 106 24.65 10.59 22.25
N THR A 107 25.79 11.02 21.73
CA THR A 107 27.09 10.37 22.01
C THR A 107 27.61 10.56 23.42
N LEU A 108 27.09 11.51 24.20
CA LEU A 108 27.48 11.73 25.60
C LEU A 108 26.59 10.96 26.57
N ASP A 109 25.42 10.50 26.12
CA ASP A 109 24.42 9.77 26.90
C ASP A 109 24.52 8.23 26.73
N ASP A 110 25.33 7.74 25.77
CA ASP A 110 25.67 6.32 25.52
C ASP A 110 27.06 5.95 26.09
#